data_AF-A0A9P5UG85-F1
#
_entry.id   AF-A0A9P5UG85-F1
#
_cell.length_a   1.000
_cell.length_b   1.000
_cell.length_c   1.000
_cell.angle_alpha   90.00
_cell.angle_beta   90.00
_cell.angle_gamma   90.00
#
_symmetry.space_group_name_H-M   'P 1'
#
loop_
_entity.id
_entity.type
_entity.pdbx_description
1 polymer ?
#
loop_
_entity_poly.entity_id
_entity_poly.type
_entity_poly.pdbx_seq_one_letter_code
_entity_poly.pdbx_strand_id
1 'polypeptide(L)'
;MTFKQAAVLAPVSFFLGILFICFNVDHKLLWGDLTESVISDGFSFYTTFFNSPPAIKALLHGMIGVGILGFIAKLNKWDDSAMFFDGSSLGVYIFAIAVYAAVIVPTLKTVVVPLPEDTHADRIEAIRVLSAANVIVMICLGLILTLQAGQVYAKRLEAADRAKLEAEIKDTGKKDQ
;
A
#
# COMPACT_ATOMS: atom_id res chain seq x y z
N MET A 1 -11.27 -7.27 15.69
CA MET A 1 -10.04 -7.25 14.88
C MET A 1 -8.89 -7.68 15.78
N THR A 2 -8.00 -8.56 15.29
CA THR A 2 -6.82 -8.99 16.06
C THR A 2 -5.68 -7.99 15.86
N PHE A 3 -4.76 -7.88 16.83
CA PHE A 3 -3.57 -7.01 16.76
C PHE A 3 -2.79 -7.14 15.44
N LYS A 4 -2.69 -8.37 14.91
CA LYS A 4 -2.03 -8.66 13.62
C LYS A 4 -2.70 -7.99 12.41
N GLN A 5 -4.03 -7.85 12.40
CA GLN A 5 -4.73 -7.13 11.33
C GLN A 5 -4.49 -5.62 11.42
N ALA A 6 -4.47 -5.06 12.64
CA ALA A 6 -4.16 -3.65 12.83
C ALA A 6 -2.73 -3.31 12.37
N ALA A 7 -1.77 -4.19 12.62
CA ALA A 7 -0.38 -4.06 12.15
C ALA A 7 -0.23 -4.09 10.62
N VAL A 8 -1.23 -4.59 9.88
CA VAL A 8 -1.29 -4.50 8.41
C VAL A 8 -2.06 -3.25 7.98
N LEU A 9 -3.22 -3.00 8.58
CA LEU A 9 -4.12 -1.93 8.14
C LEU A 9 -3.51 -0.54 8.41
N ALA A 10 -2.84 -0.36 9.54
CA ALA A 10 -2.22 0.91 9.89
C ALA A 10 -1.16 1.38 8.86
N PRO A 11 -0.14 0.59 8.48
CA PRO A 11 0.81 0.99 7.45
C PRO A 11 0.16 1.22 6.09
N VAL A 12 -0.74 0.33 5.67
CA VAL A 12 -1.41 0.43 4.36
C VAL A 12 -2.22 1.71 4.25
N SER A 13 -3.04 2.02 5.27
CA SER A 13 -3.84 3.25 5.31
C SER A 13 -2.96 4.50 5.45
N PHE A 14 -1.88 4.45 6.24
CA PHE A 14 -0.93 5.55 6.39
C PHE A 14 -0.28 5.93 5.05
N PHE A 15 0.25 4.94 4.32
CA PHE A 15 0.86 5.19 3.02
C PHE A 15 -0.16 5.62 1.97
N LEU A 16 -1.37 5.06 1.97
CA LEU A 16 -2.45 5.56 1.11
C LEU A 16 -2.75 7.04 1.37
N GLY A 17 -2.78 7.46 2.63
CA GLY A 17 -2.94 8.87 2.98
C GLY A 17 -1.84 9.75 2.39
N ILE A 18 -0.57 9.33 2.51
CA ILE A 18 0.56 10.05 1.90
C ILE A 18 0.44 10.11 0.38
N LEU A 19 0.14 8.98 -0.27
CA LEU A 19 0.01 8.91 -1.72
C LEU A 19 -1.18 9.74 -2.22
N PHE A 20 -2.24 9.86 -1.43
CA PHE A 20 -3.37 10.72 -1.76
C PHE A 20 -2.99 12.21 -1.72
N ILE A 21 -2.08 12.60 -0.82
CA ILE A 21 -1.49 13.95 -0.83
C ILE A 21 -0.66 14.13 -2.11
N CYS A 22 0.21 13.18 -2.46
CA CYS A 22 0.98 13.22 -3.72
C CYS A 22 0.07 13.33 -4.94
N PHE A 23 -1.07 12.62 -4.94
CA PHE A 23 -2.02 12.60 -6.05
C PHE A 23 -2.60 13.97 -6.43
N ASN A 24 -2.67 14.92 -5.49
CA ASN A 24 -3.10 16.29 -5.77
C ASN A 24 -2.17 17.00 -6.78
N VAL A 25 -0.90 16.59 -6.81
CA VAL A 25 0.11 17.07 -7.75
C VAL A 25 0.23 16.10 -8.93
N ASP A 26 0.35 14.79 -8.65
CA ASP A 26 0.61 13.76 -9.65
C ASP A 26 -0.46 13.71 -10.75
N HIS A 27 -1.75 13.94 -10.42
CA HIS A 27 -2.79 13.87 -11.43
C HIS A 27 -2.62 14.93 -12.53
N LYS A 28 -2.11 16.13 -12.18
CA LYS A 28 -1.86 17.21 -13.14
C LYS A 28 -0.68 16.88 -14.04
N LEU A 29 0.36 16.27 -13.48
CA LEU A 29 1.56 15.85 -14.20
C LEU A 29 1.31 14.69 -15.18
N LEU A 30 0.33 13.83 -14.85
CA LEU A 30 0.01 12.65 -15.64
C LEU A 30 -1.07 12.92 -16.70
N TRP A 31 -2.17 13.57 -16.31
CA TRP A 31 -3.37 13.70 -17.14
C TRP A 31 -3.80 15.15 -17.40
N GLY A 32 -3.13 16.14 -16.81
CA GLY A 32 -3.39 17.55 -17.05
C GLY A 32 -2.54 18.15 -18.16
N ASP A 33 -2.78 19.43 -18.44
CA ASP A 33 -1.91 20.21 -19.34
C ASP A 33 -0.56 20.47 -18.66
N LEU A 34 0.51 20.06 -19.32
CA LEU A 34 1.87 20.14 -18.77
C LEU A 34 2.47 21.53 -18.99
N THR A 35 1.97 22.51 -18.24
CA THR A 35 2.51 23.87 -18.23
C THR A 35 3.78 23.98 -17.38
N GLU A 36 4.58 25.02 -17.62
CA GLU A 36 5.75 25.32 -16.78
C GLU A 36 5.40 25.50 -15.30
N SER A 37 4.21 26.04 -15.00
CA SER A 37 3.73 26.17 -13.62
C SER A 37 3.47 24.81 -12.97
N VAL A 38 2.84 23.87 -13.69
CA VAL A 38 2.57 22.50 -13.18
C VAL A 38 3.89 21.75 -12.96
N ILE A 39 4.85 21.88 -13.87
CA ILE A 39 6.18 21.28 -13.73
C ILE A 39 6.90 21.85 -12.50
N SER A 40 6.92 23.18 -12.36
CA SER A 40 7.57 23.88 -11.24
C SER A 40 6.95 23.51 -9.89
N ASP A 41 5.62 23.47 -9.80
CA ASP A 41 4.89 23.04 -8.61
C ASP A 41 5.26 21.60 -8.23
N GLY A 42 5.34 20.70 -9.22
CA GLY A 42 5.78 19.32 -9.04
C GLY A 42 7.20 19.22 -8.48
N PHE A 43 8.16 19.93 -9.09
CA PHE A 43 9.54 19.96 -8.61
C PHE A 43 9.64 20.52 -7.18
N SER A 44 8.92 21.61 -6.88
CA SER A 44 8.89 22.21 -5.54
C SER A 44 8.33 21.25 -4.49
N PHE A 45 7.21 20.59 -4.81
CA PHE A 45 6.57 19.61 -3.93
C PHE A 45 7.51 18.44 -3.58
N TYR A 46 8.09 17.79 -4.60
CA TYR A 46 8.98 16.65 -4.39
C TYR A 46 10.33 17.03 -3.78
N THR A 47 10.83 18.23 -4.05
CA THR A 47 12.03 18.78 -3.39
C THR A 47 11.78 18.97 -1.90
N THR A 48 10.61 19.49 -1.52
CA THR A 48 10.22 19.65 -0.11
C THR A 48 10.19 18.29 0.60
N PHE A 49 9.58 17.29 -0.03
CA PHE A 49 9.50 15.95 0.54
C PHE A 49 10.89 15.29 0.65
N PHE A 50 11.74 15.42 -0.38
CA PHE A 50 13.10 14.89 -0.38
C PHE A 50 13.97 15.51 0.72
N ASN A 51 13.82 16.81 0.97
CA ASN A 51 14.57 17.55 1.99
C ASN A 51 13.95 17.50 3.39
N SER A 52 12.91 16.69 3.59
CA SER A 52 12.29 16.48 4.90
C SER A 52 13.29 16.02 5.97
N PRO A 53 13.07 16.37 7.26
CA PRO A 53 13.92 15.93 8.35
C PRO A 53 14.10 14.39 8.36
N PRO A 54 15.29 13.87 8.73
CA PRO A 54 15.56 12.43 8.72
C PRO A 54 14.54 11.59 9.51
N ALA A 55 13.94 12.16 10.56
CA ALA A 55 12.88 11.53 11.33
C ALA A 55 11.67 11.11 10.48
N ILE A 56 11.30 11.91 9.47
CA ILE A 56 10.19 11.58 8.55
C ILE A 56 10.58 10.36 7.71
N LYS A 57 11.79 10.34 7.13
CA LYS A 57 12.28 9.20 6.35
C LYS A 57 12.37 7.93 7.21
N ALA A 58 12.82 8.04 8.45
CA ALA A 58 12.87 6.94 9.41
C ALA A 58 11.46 6.41 9.75
N LEU A 59 10.49 7.30 9.96
CA LEU A 59 9.09 6.92 10.19
C LEU A 59 8.52 6.13 9.01
N LEU A 60 8.75 6.60 7.77
CA LEU A 60 8.28 5.91 6.57
C LEU A 60 8.85 4.50 6.49
N HIS A 61 10.17 4.33 6.60
CA HIS A 61 10.79 3.00 6.54
C HIS A 61 10.38 2.11 7.73
N GLY A 62 10.21 2.70 8.92
CA GLY A 62 9.68 2.00 10.08
C GLY A 62 8.29 1.44 9.81
N MET A 63 7.43 2.21 9.15
CA MET A 63 6.08 1.79 8.81
C MET A 63 6.05 0.70 7.72
N ILE A 64 7.00 0.71 6.79
CA ILE A 64 7.23 -0.43 5.88
C ILE A 64 7.54 -1.70 6.70
N GLY A 65 8.45 -1.59 7.68
CA GLY A 65 8.82 -2.70 8.56
C GLY A 65 7.64 -3.26 9.36
N VAL A 66 6.81 -2.38 9.93
CA VAL A 66 5.58 -2.79 10.64
C VAL A 66 4.65 -3.57 9.70
N GLY A 67 4.46 -3.12 8.46
CA GLY A 67 3.64 -3.82 7.47
C GLY A 67 4.14 -5.22 7.15
N ILE A 68 5.45 -5.38 6.90
CA ILE A 68 6.09 -6.68 6.65
C ILE A 68 5.87 -7.63 7.84
N LEU A 69 6.19 -7.15 9.05
CA LEU A 69 6.02 -7.95 10.27
C LEU A 69 4.55 -8.33 10.50
N GLY A 70 3.62 -7.42 10.21
CA GLY A 70 2.18 -7.67 10.27
C GLY A 70 1.76 -8.82 9.36
N PHE A 71 2.16 -8.79 8.09
CA PHE A 71 1.86 -9.86 7.13
C PHE A 71 2.48 -11.20 7.51
N ILE A 72 3.77 -11.23 7.88
CA ILE A 72 4.45 -12.46 8.32
C ILE A 72 3.75 -13.04 9.56
N ALA A 73 3.37 -12.20 10.53
CA ALA A 73 2.68 -12.64 11.73
C ALA A 73 1.31 -13.26 11.43
N LYS A 74 0.61 -12.80 10.38
CA LYS A 74 -0.67 -13.38 9.93
C LYS A 74 -0.48 -14.71 9.22
N LEU A 75 0.62 -14.89 8.48
CA LEU A 75 0.99 -16.13 7.80
C LEU A 75 1.53 -17.23 8.72
N ASN A 76 1.64 -17.00 10.03
CA ASN A 76 2.14 -18.01 10.96
C ASN A 76 1.29 -19.30 10.97
N LYS A 77 -0.02 -19.18 10.75
CA LYS A 77 -0.92 -20.33 10.59
C LYS A 77 -1.32 -20.43 9.12
N TRP A 78 -0.81 -21.44 8.43
CA TRP A 78 -1.00 -21.69 7.01
C TRP A 78 -2.37 -22.30 6.70
N ASP A 79 -3.45 -21.62 7.10
CA ASP A 79 -4.79 -21.97 6.64
C ASP A 79 -5.10 -21.33 5.27
N ASP A 80 -6.14 -21.82 4.60
CA ASP A 80 -6.51 -21.35 3.26
C ASP A 80 -6.76 -19.85 3.24
N SER A 81 -7.38 -19.31 4.30
CA SER A 81 -7.61 -17.86 4.45
C SER A 81 -6.30 -17.07 4.48
N ALA A 82 -5.32 -17.52 5.26
CA ALA A 82 -4.01 -16.90 5.34
C ALA A 82 -3.28 -17.00 4.00
N MET A 83 -3.33 -18.15 3.32
CA MET A 83 -2.65 -18.32 2.04
C MET A 83 -3.22 -17.39 0.95
N PHE A 84 -4.54 -17.40 0.76
CA PHE A 84 -5.17 -16.63 -0.33
C PHE A 84 -5.26 -15.13 -0.05
N PHE A 85 -5.61 -14.72 1.17
CA PHE A 85 -5.76 -13.29 1.46
C PHE A 85 -4.44 -12.67 1.93
N ASP A 86 -3.78 -13.27 2.92
CA ASP A 86 -2.58 -12.69 3.53
C ASP A 86 -1.32 -12.93 2.69
N GLY A 87 -1.20 -14.10 2.06
CA GLY A 87 -0.11 -14.42 1.14
C GLY A 87 -0.12 -13.54 -0.10
N SER A 88 -1.29 -13.40 -0.75
CA SER A 88 -1.46 -12.49 -1.89
C SER A 88 -1.22 -11.04 -1.49
N SER A 89 -1.74 -10.60 -0.32
CA SER A 89 -1.50 -9.24 0.18
C SER A 89 -0.01 -8.98 0.42
N LEU A 90 0.73 -9.95 0.98
CA LEU A 90 2.17 -9.83 1.17
C LEU A 90 2.89 -9.72 -0.18
N GLY A 91 2.55 -10.56 -1.16
CA GLY A 91 3.13 -10.49 -2.50
C GLY A 91 2.94 -9.10 -3.14
N VAL A 92 1.72 -8.56 -3.08
CA VAL A 92 1.40 -7.21 -3.57
C VAL A 92 2.18 -6.14 -2.79
N TYR A 93 2.35 -6.31 -1.47
CA TYR A 93 3.10 -5.38 -0.64
C TYR A 93 4.60 -5.39 -0.97
N ILE A 94 5.20 -6.56 -1.18
CA ILE A 94 6.59 -6.68 -1.64
C ILE A 94 6.78 -6.05 -3.02
N PHE A 95 5.83 -6.26 -3.93
CA PHE A 95 5.85 -5.59 -5.23
C PHE A 95 5.80 -4.06 -5.09
N ALA A 96 4.95 -3.52 -4.23
CA ALA A 96 4.90 -2.08 -3.95
C ALA A 96 6.23 -1.55 -3.38
N ILE A 97 6.88 -2.31 -2.48
CA ILE A 97 8.22 -1.96 -1.97
C ILE A 97 9.26 -1.98 -3.09
N ALA A 98 9.18 -2.94 -4.02
CA ALA A 98 10.07 -2.99 -5.17
C ALA A 98 9.90 -1.77 -6.08
N VAL A 99 8.66 -1.38 -6.39
CA VAL A 99 8.37 -0.15 -7.14
C VAL A 99 8.91 1.08 -6.40
N TYR A 100 8.73 1.14 -5.08
CA TYR A 100 9.31 2.23 -4.27
C TYR A 100 10.84 2.30 -4.38
N ALA A 101 11.52 1.18 -4.16
CA ALA A 101 12.99 1.15 -4.12
C ALA A 101 13.61 1.33 -5.51
N ALA A 102 13.03 0.71 -6.54
CA ALA A 102 13.60 0.64 -7.88
C ALA A 102 13.12 1.77 -8.81
N VAL A 103 11.99 2.42 -8.53
CA VAL A 103 11.42 3.46 -9.40
C VAL A 103 11.27 4.79 -8.66
N ILE A 104 10.55 4.83 -7.55
CA ILE A 104 10.26 6.08 -6.82
C ILE A 104 11.55 6.72 -6.31
N VAL A 105 12.42 5.97 -5.63
CA VAL A 105 13.66 6.53 -5.05
C VAL A 105 14.62 7.07 -6.12
N PRO A 106 14.93 6.34 -7.22
CA PRO A 106 15.81 6.86 -8.26
C PRO A 106 15.22 8.08 -8.99
N THR A 107 13.96 8.01 -9.40
CA THR A 107 13.32 9.14 -10.12
C THR A 107 13.21 10.39 -9.25
N LEU A 108 12.91 10.24 -7.96
CA LEU A 108 12.94 11.35 -7.01
C LEU A 108 14.34 11.99 -6.90
N LYS A 109 15.41 11.20 -6.95
CA LYS A 109 16.78 11.73 -6.97
C LYS A 109 17.05 12.51 -8.25
N THR A 110 16.69 11.99 -9.43
CA THR A 110 16.83 12.71 -10.70
C THR A 110 16.07 14.03 -10.69
N VAL A 111 14.87 14.06 -10.09
CA VAL A 111 14.07 15.30 -9.98
C VAL A 111 14.76 16.35 -9.11
N VAL A 112 15.30 15.97 -7.95
CA VAL A 112 15.75 16.92 -6.91
C VAL A 112 17.24 17.20 -6.96
N VAL A 113 18.05 16.19 -7.28
CA VAL A 113 19.52 16.24 -7.32
C VAL A 113 20.01 15.61 -8.63
N PRO A 114 19.69 16.23 -9.79
CA PRO A 114 20.07 15.71 -11.10
C PRO A 114 21.59 15.59 -11.25
N LEU A 115 22.04 14.60 -12.02
CA LEU A 115 23.43 14.47 -12.44
C LEU A 115 23.78 15.57 -13.47
N PRO A 116 25.08 15.90 -13.66
CA PRO A 116 25.51 16.91 -14.63
C PRO A 116 25.03 16.65 -16.06
N GLU A 117 24.86 15.38 -16.44
CA GLU A 117 24.35 14.95 -17.74
C GLU A 117 22.83 14.99 -17.86
N ASP A 118 22.08 15.05 -16.76
CA ASP A 118 20.61 15.06 -16.78
C ASP A 118 20.10 16.41 -17.29
N THR A 119 19.35 16.39 -18.38
CA THR A 119 18.74 17.58 -18.97
C THR A 119 17.46 17.98 -18.23
N HIS A 120 16.94 19.19 -18.52
CA HIS A 120 15.63 19.59 -17.99
C HIS A 120 14.50 18.67 -18.46
N ALA A 121 14.58 18.15 -19.68
CA ALA A 121 13.61 17.20 -20.21
C ALA A 121 13.65 15.88 -19.42
N ASP A 122 14.84 15.39 -19.07
CA ASP A 122 14.99 14.16 -18.29
C ASP A 122 14.37 14.31 -16.90
N ARG A 123 14.49 15.48 -16.27
CA ARG A 123 13.83 15.77 -14.98
C ARG A 123 12.30 15.79 -15.10
N ILE A 124 11.76 16.33 -16.20
CA ILE A 124 10.32 16.31 -16.48
C ILE A 124 9.83 14.88 -16.69
N GLU A 125 10.58 14.06 -17.41
CA GLU A 125 10.25 12.65 -17.58
C GLU A 125 10.30 11.92 -16.23
N ALA A 126 11.36 12.12 -15.45
CA ALA A 126 11.53 11.51 -14.14
C ALA A 126 10.37 11.84 -13.19
N ILE A 127 9.90 13.09 -13.12
CA ILE A 127 8.76 13.43 -12.25
C ILE A 127 7.45 12.79 -12.72
N ARG A 128 7.26 12.59 -14.03
CA ARG A 128 6.08 11.86 -14.56
C ARG A 128 6.17 10.36 -14.26
N VAL A 129 7.34 9.75 -14.39
CA VAL A 129 7.57 8.34 -14.00
C VAL A 129 7.36 8.16 -12.49
N LEU A 130 7.88 9.08 -11.67
CA LEU A 130 7.65 9.13 -10.22
C LEU A 130 6.14 9.18 -9.89
N SER A 131 5.42 10.08 -10.54
CA SER A 131 3.97 10.25 -10.40
C SER A 131 3.20 8.98 -10.75
N ALA A 132 3.56 8.35 -11.88
CA ALA A 132 2.95 7.08 -12.30
C ALA A 132 3.24 5.94 -11.30
N ALA A 133 4.47 5.87 -10.78
CA ALA A 133 4.86 4.88 -9.79
C ALA A 133 4.06 5.03 -8.47
N ASN A 134 3.81 6.27 -8.02
CA ASN A 134 2.93 6.51 -6.88
C ASN A 134 1.50 6.00 -7.10
N VAL A 135 0.94 6.20 -8.30
CA VAL A 135 -0.40 5.68 -8.65
C VAL A 135 -0.41 4.14 -8.66
N ILE A 136 0.62 3.50 -9.20
CA ILE A 136 0.76 2.03 -9.16
C ILE A 136 0.77 1.55 -7.71
N VAL A 137 1.58 2.18 -6.84
CA VAL A 137 1.64 1.80 -5.43
C VAL A 137 0.31 2.06 -4.73
N MET A 138 -0.39 3.16 -5.04
CA MET A 138 -1.73 3.45 -4.50
C MET A 138 -2.72 2.34 -4.86
N ILE A 139 -2.71 1.85 -6.11
CA ILE A 139 -3.55 0.73 -6.55
C ILE A 139 -3.18 -0.54 -5.78
N CYS A 140 -1.88 -0.88 -5.67
CA CYS A 140 -1.42 -2.04 -4.90
C CYS A 140 -1.92 -2.01 -3.45
N LEU A 141 -1.81 -0.86 -2.78
CA LEU A 141 -2.28 -0.71 -1.40
C LEU A 141 -3.82 -0.77 -1.30
N GLY A 142 -4.55 -0.24 -2.29
CA GLY A 142 -6.01 -0.38 -2.37
C GLY A 142 -6.46 -1.83 -2.56
N LEU A 143 -5.74 -2.60 -3.38
CA LEU A 143 -5.97 -4.04 -3.54
C LEU A 143 -5.77 -4.79 -2.21
N ILE A 144 -4.72 -4.44 -1.46
CA ILE A 144 -4.50 -5.00 -0.13
C ILE A 144 -5.68 -4.68 0.80
N LEU A 145 -6.16 -3.43 0.85
CA LEU A 145 -7.34 -3.09 1.66
C LEU A 145 -8.56 -3.93 1.27
N THR A 146 -8.76 -4.15 -0.02
CA THR A 146 -9.86 -4.95 -0.56
C THR A 146 -9.74 -6.41 -0.12
N LEU A 147 -8.54 -7.00 -0.21
CA LEU A 147 -8.25 -8.36 0.27
C LEU A 147 -8.46 -8.48 1.79
N GLN A 148 -8.04 -7.49 2.57
CA GLN A 148 -8.22 -7.49 4.02
C GLN A 148 -9.70 -7.39 4.41
N ALA A 149 -10.48 -6.56 3.70
CA ALA A 149 -11.93 -6.50 3.88
C ALA A 149 -12.62 -7.82 3.48
N GLY A 150 -12.21 -8.40 2.35
CA GLY A 150 -12.68 -9.72 1.88
C GLY A 150 -12.40 -10.82 2.89
N GLN A 151 -11.22 -10.84 3.51
CA GLN A 151 -10.88 -11.81 4.55
C GLN A 151 -11.78 -11.68 5.79
N VAL A 152 -12.09 -10.44 6.20
CA VAL A 152 -13.02 -10.21 7.33
C VAL A 152 -14.43 -10.67 6.97
N TYR A 153 -14.88 -10.39 5.75
CA TYR A 153 -16.17 -10.84 5.26
C TYR A 153 -16.27 -12.38 5.23
N ALA A 154 -15.29 -13.05 4.63
CA ALA A 154 -15.22 -14.51 4.57
C ALA A 154 -15.26 -15.15 5.97
N LYS A 155 -14.47 -14.63 6.92
CA LYS A 155 -14.48 -15.12 8.31
C LYS A 155 -15.83 -14.99 9.00
N ARG A 156 -16.58 -13.90 8.72
CA ARG A 156 -17.92 -13.70 9.28
C ARG A 156 -18.92 -14.70 8.69
N LEU A 157 -18.82 -14.96 7.39
CA LEU A 157 -19.68 -15.93 6.71
C LEU A 157 -19.44 -17.34 7.25
N GLU A 158 -18.19 -17.80 7.32
CA GLU A 158 -17.87 -19.11 7.85
C GLU A 158 -18.28 -19.30 9.33
N ALA A 159 -18.19 -18.23 10.14
CA ALA A 159 -18.64 -18.26 11.53
C ALA A 159 -20.17 -18.42 11.64
N ALA A 160 -20.92 -17.76 10.76
CA ALA A 160 -22.38 -17.90 10.70
C ALA A 160 -22.78 -19.32 10.25
N ASP A 161 -22.08 -19.89 9.27
CA ASP A 161 -22.37 -21.23 8.77
C ASP A 161 -22.03 -22.31 9.82
N ARG A 162 -20.92 -22.17 10.54
CA ARG A 162 -20.58 -23.06 11.68
C ARG A 162 -21.64 -23.00 12.79
N ALA A 163 -22.12 -21.81 13.14
CA ALA A 163 -23.15 -21.65 14.18
C ALA A 163 -24.48 -22.32 13.79
N LYS A 164 -24.87 -22.29 12.52
CA LYS A 164 -26.06 -23.00 12.02
C LYS A 164 -25.89 -24.51 12.12
N LEU A 165 -24.74 -25.03 11.68
CA LEU A 165 -24.44 -26.46 11.74
C LEU A 165 -24.44 -26.98 13.20
N GLU A 166 -23.85 -26.23 14.13
CA GLU A 166 -23.87 -26.58 15.56
C GLU A 166 -25.29 -26.58 16.14
N ALA A 167 -26.16 -25.64 15.72
CA ALA A 167 -27.55 -25.61 16.12
C ALA A 167 -28.35 -26.80 15.57
N GLU A 168 -28.13 -27.17 14.31
CA GLU A 168 -28.74 -28.34 13.67
C GLU A 168 -28.32 -29.65 14.35
N ILE A 169 -27.03 -29.82 14.65
CA ILE A 169 -26.52 -31.01 15.36
C ILE A 169 -27.17 -31.11 16.75
N LYS A 170 -27.32 -29.98 17.45
CA LYS A 170 -27.94 -29.94 18.79
C LYS A 170 -29.44 -30.22 18.77
N ASP A 171 -30.16 -29.81 17.72
CA ASP A 171 -31.58 -30.13 17.55
C ASP A 171 -31.78 -31.61 17.21
N THR A 172 -30.93 -32.16 16.34
CA THR A 172 -30.98 -33.57 15.94
C THR A 172 -30.67 -34.50 17.12
N GLY A 173 -29.61 -34.22 17.89
CA GLY A 173 -29.25 -35.01 19.07
C GLY A 173 -30.25 -34.95 20.24
N LYS A 174 -31.17 -33.98 20.24
CA LYS A 174 -32.29 -33.91 21.20
C LYS A 174 -33.51 -34.71 20.77
N LYS A 175 -33.67 -35.00 19.47
CA LYS A 175 -34.77 -35.82 18.94
C LYS A 175 -34.50 -37.31 19.12
N ASP A 176 -33.24 -37.70 19.28
CA ASP A 176 -32.79 -39.08 19.47
C ASP A 176 -32.69 -39.50 20.96
N GLN A 177 -33.05 -38.62 21.91
CA GLN A 177 -33.18 -38.88 23.36
C GLN A 177 -34.64 -38.87 23.79
#